data_AF-A0A3D5YVT7-F1
#
_entry.id   AF-A0A3D5YVT7-F1
#
_cell.length_a   1.000
_cell.length_b   1.000
_cell.length_c   1.000
_cell.angle_alpha   90.00
_cell.angle_beta   90.00
_cell.angle_gamma   90.00
#
_symmetry.space_group_name_H-M   'P 1'
#
loop_
_entity.id
_entity.type
_entity.pdbx_description
1 polymer ?
#
loop_
_entity_poly.entity_id
_entity_poly.type
_entity_poly.pdbx_seq_one_letter_code
_entity_poly.pdbx_strand_id
1 'polypeptide(L)'
;MSAAEKIGGVELSTYGLRLARMDGNFDLPAFKQVLDEHGFESNLLVLDEKNIKIRLIGIYSSREEMGTALNNFFTKIESALKLEWIFLNHEIQADFVVKNGIQSNIYSTAAELILTLTMT
;
A
#
# COMPACT_ATOMS: atom_id res chain seq x y z
N MET A 1 -6.45 -18.55 -11.44
CA MET A 1 -5.15 -17.84 -11.45
C MET A 1 -5.28 -16.72 -10.43
N SER A 2 -4.43 -16.66 -9.41
CA SER A 2 -4.43 -15.53 -8.46
C SER A 2 -4.10 -14.27 -9.25
N ALA A 3 -4.92 -13.24 -9.12
CA ALA A 3 -4.68 -11.98 -9.76
C ALA A 3 -3.39 -11.37 -9.18
N ALA A 4 -2.38 -11.09 -10.00
CA ALA A 4 -1.08 -10.65 -9.53
C ALA A 4 -1.15 -9.20 -9.02
N GLU A 5 -0.82 -8.99 -7.75
CA GLU A 5 -0.72 -7.65 -7.16
C GLU A 5 0.52 -6.91 -7.72
N LYS A 6 0.35 -5.62 -8.08
CA LYS A 6 1.39 -4.83 -8.75
C LYS A 6 1.64 -3.47 -8.10
N ILE A 7 2.88 -3.01 -8.21
CA ILE A 7 3.34 -1.68 -7.81
C ILE A 7 4.11 -1.00 -8.94
N GLY A 8 3.64 0.16 -9.41
CA GLY A 8 4.25 0.87 -10.54
C GLY A 8 4.54 -0.03 -11.74
N GLY A 9 3.58 -0.88 -12.08
CA GLY A 9 3.65 -1.86 -13.18
C GLY A 9 4.40 -3.18 -12.88
N VAL A 10 5.05 -3.33 -11.73
CA VAL A 10 5.86 -4.52 -11.38
C VAL A 10 5.11 -5.40 -10.38
N GLU A 11 5.10 -6.72 -10.61
CA GLU A 11 4.46 -7.66 -9.67
C GLU A 11 5.21 -7.73 -8.34
N LEU A 12 4.48 -7.77 -7.23
CA LEU A 12 5.05 -7.91 -5.88
C LEU A 12 5.87 -9.21 -5.73
N SER A 13 5.48 -10.26 -6.44
CA SER A 13 6.18 -11.55 -6.53
C SER A 13 7.63 -11.41 -7.00
N THR A 14 7.94 -10.40 -7.82
CA THR A 14 9.31 -10.08 -8.29
C THR A 14 10.24 -9.73 -7.13
N TYR A 15 9.68 -9.20 -6.03
CA TYR A 15 10.40 -8.88 -4.80
C TYR A 15 10.27 -9.98 -3.74
N GLY A 16 9.70 -11.14 -4.09
CA GLY A 16 9.35 -12.21 -3.15
C GLY A 16 8.27 -11.81 -2.13
N LEU A 17 7.50 -10.76 -2.42
CA LEU A 17 6.47 -10.22 -1.52
C LEU A 17 5.07 -10.60 -2.01
N ARG A 18 4.14 -10.74 -1.06
CA ARG A 18 2.71 -10.89 -1.30
C ARG A 18 1.91 -10.06 -0.33
N LEU A 19 0.73 -9.60 -0.74
CA LEU A 19 -0.21 -8.94 0.17
C LEU A 19 -0.73 -9.96 1.19
N ALA A 20 -0.45 -9.71 2.47
CA ALA A 20 -0.94 -10.52 3.58
C ALA A 20 -2.25 -9.99 4.16
N ARG A 21 -2.32 -8.67 4.30
CA ARG A 21 -3.47 -7.98 4.87
C ARG A 21 -3.54 -6.57 4.33
N MET A 22 -4.77 -6.09 4.19
CA MET A 22 -5.06 -4.71 3.86
C MET A 22 -6.14 -4.23 4.83
N ASP A 23 -5.83 -3.17 5.56
CA ASP A 23 -6.74 -2.50 6.49
C ASP A 23 -6.89 -1.05 6.03
N GLY A 24 -8.10 -0.53 5.93
CA GLY A 24 -8.30 0.85 5.50
C GLY A 24 -9.76 1.23 5.48
N ASN A 25 -10.01 2.54 5.52
CA ASN A 25 -11.36 3.10 5.41
C ASN A 25 -11.79 3.14 3.93
N PHE A 26 -11.91 1.98 3.29
CA PHE A 26 -12.29 1.86 1.88
C PHE A 26 -13.76 2.21 1.65
N ASP A 27 -14.62 1.69 2.51
CA ASP A 27 -16.08 1.78 2.41
C ASP A 27 -16.67 3.06 3.01
N LEU A 28 -15.85 3.89 3.65
CA LEU A 28 -16.35 5.19 4.08
C LEU A 28 -16.37 6.09 2.84
N PRO A 29 -17.55 6.60 2.43
CA PRO A 29 -17.60 7.70 1.47
C PRO A 29 -16.66 8.78 2.00
N ALA A 30 -15.93 9.45 1.11
CA ALA A 30 -15.20 10.64 1.52
C ALA A 30 -16.22 11.51 2.27
N PHE A 31 -15.95 11.87 3.54
CA PHE A 31 -16.92 12.54 4.43
C PHE A 31 -17.68 13.70 3.72
N LYS A 32 -17.02 14.32 2.74
CA LYS A 32 -17.56 15.24 1.74
C LYS A 32 -18.91 14.84 1.12
N GLN A 33 -19.11 13.60 0.65
CA GLN A 33 -20.37 13.17 0.02
C GLN A 33 -21.54 13.20 1.02
N VAL A 34 -21.29 12.78 2.26
CA VAL A 34 -22.30 12.78 3.34
C VAL A 34 -22.60 14.21 3.80
N LEU A 35 -21.57 15.07 3.87
CA LEU A 35 -21.73 16.46 4.31
C LEU A 35 -22.44 17.34 3.25
N ASP A 36 -22.18 17.11 1.96
CA ASP A 36 -22.84 17.80 0.84
C ASP A 36 -24.35 17.46 0.77
N GLU A 37 -24.74 16.21 1.06
CA GLU A 37 -26.16 15.80 1.13
C GLU A 37 -26.93 16.44 2.30
N HIS A 38 -26.23 16.84 3.36
CA HIS A 38 -26.84 17.35 4.59
C HIS A 38 -26.66 18.86 4.84
N GLY A 39 -26.06 19.61 3.89
CA GLY A 39 -26.02 21.07 3.93
C GLY A 39 -25.14 21.67 5.03
N PHE A 40 -24.08 20.96 5.44
CA PHE A 40 -23.12 21.47 6.43
C PHE A 40 -22.26 22.60 5.85
N GLU A 41 -21.87 23.57 6.68
CA GLU A 41 -21.01 24.68 6.27
C GLU A 41 -19.65 24.19 5.74
N SER A 42 -19.19 24.79 4.64
CA SER A 42 -17.96 24.42 3.90
C SER A 42 -16.65 24.56 4.70
N ASN A 43 -16.71 25.09 5.93
CA ASN A 43 -15.59 25.20 6.87
C ASN A 43 -15.30 23.90 7.66
N LEU A 44 -16.19 22.90 7.61
CA LEU A 44 -16.00 21.55 8.17
C LEU A 44 -15.42 20.53 7.18
N LEU A 45 -15.02 20.98 5.98
CA LEU A 45 -14.37 20.19 4.94
C LEU A 45 -12.96 19.74 5.38
N VAL A 46 -12.87 18.77 6.27
CA VAL A 46 -11.63 18.02 6.47
C VAL A 46 -11.48 17.10 5.27
N LEU A 47 -10.52 17.43 4.40
CA LEU A 47 -10.04 16.53 3.35
C LEU A 47 -9.31 15.36 4.03
N ASP A 48 -10.07 14.43 4.61
CA ASP A 48 -9.47 13.22 5.16
C ASP A 48 -8.91 12.41 3.99
N GLU A 49 -7.59 12.48 3.85
CA GLU A 49 -6.79 11.63 3.00
C GLU A 49 -7.20 10.17 3.21
N LYS A 50 -7.59 9.47 2.14
CA LYS A 50 -7.90 8.04 2.23
C LYS A 50 -6.61 7.28 2.51
N ASN A 51 -6.43 6.87 3.75
CA ASN A 51 -5.28 6.13 4.22
C ASN A 51 -5.60 4.64 4.27
N ILE A 52 -4.68 3.85 3.73
CA ILE A 52 -4.70 2.40 3.71
C ILE A 52 -3.45 1.91 4.39
N LYS A 53 -3.58 0.96 5.29
CA LYS A 53 -2.46 0.22 5.85
C LYS A 53 -2.39 -1.14 5.18
N ILE A 54 -1.30 -1.39 4.47
CA ILE A 54 -1.02 -2.72 3.90
C ILE A 54 0.04 -3.44 4.72
N ARG A 55 -0.08 -4.76 4.74
CA ARG A 55 0.93 -5.68 5.26
C ARG A 55 1.36 -6.60 4.13
N LEU A 56 2.64 -6.56 3.81
CA LEU A 56 3.27 -7.45 2.85
C LEU A 56 4.10 -8.49 3.61
N ILE A 57 4.15 -9.71 3.10
CA ILE A 57 5.01 -10.76 3.65
C ILE A 57 5.82 -11.41 2.53
N GLY A 58 7.05 -11.79 2.83
CA GLY A 58 7.93 -12.54 1.94
C GLY A 58 8.70 -13.61 2.70
N ILE A 59 8.95 -14.74 2.05
CA ILE A 59 9.78 -15.83 2.56
C ILE A 59 10.83 -16.12 1.49
N TYR A 60 12.09 -16.08 1.89
CA TYR A 60 13.24 -16.13 0.98
C TYR A 60 14.11 -17.36 1.29
N SER A 61 14.91 -17.77 0.30
CA SER A 61 15.79 -18.93 0.44
C SER A 61 17.02 -18.59 1.30
N SER A 62 17.46 -17.34 1.28
CA SER A 62 18.58 -16.85 2.09
C SER A 62 18.37 -15.42 2.58
N ARG A 63 19.17 -15.02 3.57
CA ARG A 63 19.20 -13.63 4.07
C ARG A 63 19.72 -12.64 3.03
N GLU A 64 20.65 -13.07 2.19
CA GLU A 64 21.22 -12.22 1.13
C GLU A 64 20.17 -11.94 0.05
N GLU A 65 19.47 -12.98 -0.39
CA GLU A 65 18.35 -12.86 -1.35
C GLU A 65 17.27 -11.91 -0.82
N MET A 66 16.87 -12.09 0.44
CA MET A 66 15.93 -11.20 1.12
C MET A 66 16.43 -9.75 1.13
N GLY A 67 17.69 -9.52 1.51
CA GLY A 67 18.27 -8.18 1.57
C GLY A 67 18.24 -7.48 0.21
N THR A 68 18.64 -8.19 -0.86
CA THR A 68 18.59 -7.66 -2.23
C THR A 68 17.16 -7.38 -2.68
N ALA A 69 16.23 -8.31 -2.45
CA ALA A 69 14.84 -8.16 -2.86
C ALA A 69 14.15 -6.98 -2.16
N LEU A 70 14.35 -6.84 -0.84
CA LEU A 70 13.81 -5.73 -0.07
C LEU A 70 14.43 -4.39 -0.46
N ASN A 71 15.74 -4.32 -0.68
CA ASN A 71 16.39 -3.10 -1.16
C ASN A 71 15.85 -2.65 -2.53
N ASN A 72 15.63 -3.59 -3.46
CA ASN A 72 15.03 -3.29 -4.75
C ASN A 72 13.58 -2.78 -4.61
N PHE A 73 12.82 -3.35 -3.68
CA PHE A 73 11.47 -2.90 -3.35
C PHE A 73 11.47 -1.47 -2.76
N PHE A 74 12.32 -1.20 -1.78
CA PHE A 74 12.45 0.14 -1.19
C PHE A 74 12.90 1.17 -2.22
N THR A 75 13.89 0.84 -3.05
CA THR A 75 14.35 1.71 -4.15
C THR A 75 13.21 2.04 -5.10
N LYS A 76 12.38 1.06 -5.47
CA LYS A 76 11.22 1.29 -6.35
C LYS A 76 10.24 2.27 -5.72
N ILE A 77 9.91 2.09 -4.44
CA ILE A 77 8.98 2.97 -3.72
C ILE A 77 9.54 4.38 -3.57
N GLU A 78 10.81 4.51 -3.19
CA GLU A 78 11.45 5.81 -2.96
C GLU A 78 11.74 6.56 -4.26
N SER A 79 11.89 5.85 -5.39
CA SER A 79 12.16 6.44 -6.70
C SER A 79 11.00 7.27 -7.27
N ALA A 80 9.79 7.12 -6.73
CA ALA A 80 8.59 7.74 -7.27
C ALA A 80 7.76 8.41 -6.17
N LEU A 81 7.40 9.68 -6.41
CA LEU A 81 6.51 10.44 -5.52
C LEU A 81 5.11 9.82 -5.43
N LYS A 82 4.68 9.15 -6.50
CA LYS A 82 3.35 8.52 -6.66
C LYS A 82 3.52 7.24 -7.47
N LEU A 83 2.92 6.14 -7.02
CA LEU A 83 2.93 4.86 -7.75
C LEU A 83 1.50 4.35 -7.90
N GLU A 84 1.19 3.73 -9.03
CA GLU A 84 -0.04 2.95 -9.19
C GLU A 84 0.10 1.65 -8.38
N TRP A 85 -0.90 1.35 -7.53
CA TRP A 85 -1.01 0.08 -6.83
C TRP A 85 -2.24 -0.65 -7.30
N ILE A 86 -2.05 -1.91 -7.63
CA ILE A 86 -3.10 -2.79 -8.14
C ILE A 86 -3.24 -3.98 -7.20
N PHE A 87 -4.39 -4.07 -6.55
CA PHE A 87 -4.79 -5.15 -5.66
C PHE A 87 -6.15 -5.70 -6.10
N LEU A 88 -6.14 -6.51 -7.15
CA LEU A 88 -7.36 -6.97 -7.84
C LEU A 88 -8.31 -7.75 -6.93
N ASN A 89 -7.78 -8.53 -5.97
CA ASN A 89 -8.59 -9.25 -4.98
C ASN A 89 -9.38 -8.33 -4.03
N HIS A 90 -9.06 -7.03 -4.01
CA HIS A 90 -9.69 -6.01 -3.19
C HIS A 90 -10.31 -4.90 -4.05
N GLU A 91 -10.42 -5.11 -5.38
CA GLU A 91 -10.97 -4.13 -6.35
C GLU A 91 -10.28 -2.76 -6.33
N ILE A 92 -9.02 -2.71 -5.92
CA ILE A 92 -8.24 -1.46 -5.84
C ILE A 92 -7.28 -1.38 -7.01
N GLN A 93 -7.43 -0.30 -7.77
CA GLN A 93 -6.46 0.17 -8.74
C GLN A 93 -6.46 1.69 -8.67
N ALA A 94 -5.45 2.25 -8.00
CA ALA A 94 -5.32 3.68 -7.83
C ALA A 94 -3.87 4.06 -7.58
N ASP A 95 -3.59 5.34 -7.70
CA ASP A 95 -2.30 5.89 -7.36
C ASP A 95 -2.22 6.21 -5.86
N PHE A 96 -1.13 5.78 -5.24
CA PHE A 96 -0.86 6.02 -3.83
C PHE A 96 0.54 6.59 -3.61
N VAL A 97 0.65 7.34 -2.52
CA VAL A 97 1.91 7.78 -1.94
C VAL A 97 2.16 7.01 -0.65
N VAL A 98 3.39 6.54 -0.43
CA VAL A 98 3.75 5.92 0.85
C VAL A 98 3.98 7.03 1.88
N LYS A 99 3.13 7.10 2.91
CA LYS A 99 3.29 7.99 4.06
C LYS A 99 3.92 7.26 5.24
N ASN A 100 4.64 8.02 6.05
CA ASN A 100 5.21 7.58 7.34
C ASN A 100 6.26 6.45 7.22
N GLY A 101 6.85 6.28 6.04
CA GLY A 101 7.89 5.27 5.79
C GLY A 101 7.38 3.83 5.80
N ILE A 102 8.32 2.89 5.87
CA ILE A 102 8.05 1.46 5.82
C ILE A 102 8.57 0.81 7.09
N GLN A 103 7.68 0.20 7.88
CA GLN A 103 8.08 -0.61 9.02
C GLN A 103 8.43 -2.02 8.52
N SER A 104 9.63 -2.50 8.85
CA SER A 104 10.12 -3.81 8.43
C SER A 104 10.40 -4.69 9.65
N ASN A 105 9.72 -5.84 9.73
CA ASN A 105 9.93 -6.86 10.75
C ASN A 105 10.60 -8.07 10.09
N ILE A 106 11.85 -8.37 10.46
CA ILE A 106 12.65 -9.44 9.83
C ILE A 106 12.77 -10.64 10.77
N TYR A 107 12.46 -11.83 10.25
CA TYR A 107 12.47 -13.10 10.98
C TYR A 107 13.30 -14.14 10.23
N SER A 108 14.60 -14.21 10.53
CA SER A 108 15.55 -15.09 9.83
C SER A 108 15.60 -14.83 8.31
N THR A 109 14.85 -15.60 7.52
CA THR A 109 14.70 -15.48 6.05
C THR A 109 13.28 -15.08 5.63
N ALA A 110 12.45 -14.66 6.57
CA ALA A 110 11.14 -14.07 6.30
C ALA A 110 11.14 -12.58 6.63
N ALA A 111 10.36 -11.82 5.87
CA ALA A 111 10.15 -10.39 6.09
C ALA A 111 8.66 -10.08 6.12
N GLU A 112 8.26 -9.23 7.06
CA GLU A 112 6.96 -8.58 7.07
C GLU A 112 7.19 -7.08 6.92
N LEU A 113 6.52 -6.46 5.95
CA LEU A 113 6.55 -5.03 5.72
C LEU A 113 5.17 -4.45 6.00
N ILE A 114 5.14 -3.33 6.70
CA ILE A 114 3.91 -2.59 7.00
C ILE A 114 4.08 -1.19 6.42
N LEU A 115 3.16 -0.82 5.52
CA LEU A 115 3.17 0.46 4.82
C LEU A 115 1.83 1.17 5.03
N THR A 116 1.88 2.50 5.13
CA THR A 116 0.68 3.34 5.04
C THR A 116 0.67 4.01 3.67
N LEU A 117 -0.35 3.73 2.89
CA LEU A 117 -0.60 4.30 1.57
C LEU A 117 -1.65 5.39 1.69
N THR A 118 -1.41 6.54 1.10
CA THR A 118 -2.38 7.62 1.01
C THR A 118 -2.82 7.77 -0.45
N MET A 119 -4.13 7.66 -0.69
CA MET A 119 -4.70 7.85 -2.03
C MET A 119 -4.66 9.33 -2.40
N THR A 120 -4.25 9.62 -3.63
CA THR A 120 -4.06 11.00 -4.14
C THR A 120 -4.65 11.18 -5.53
#